data_AF-A0A523QRU1-F1
#
_entry.id   AF-A0A523QRU1-F1
#
_cell.length_a   1.000
_cell.length_b   1.000
_cell.length_c   1.000
_cell.angle_alpha   90.00
_cell.angle_beta   90.00
_cell.angle_gamma   90.00
#
_symmetry.space_group_name_H-M   'P 1'
#
loop_
_entity.id
_entity.type
_entity.pdbx_description
1 polymer ?
#
loop_
_entity_poly.entity_id
_entity_poly.type
_entity_poly.pdbx_seq_one_letter_code
_entity_poly.pdbx_strand_id
1 'polypeptide(L)'
;MGLESCEQMIRAADAVNITPLVRIAMNIQQNILRFLDMGALGVQLPLLNTKADVENVVRSVKYRPEGRRGLAGVRANSWGLAGPLGEYVQEANRETLVIVQIETLDAVENLKEILTVPNIDVVFIGPNDLSQAMGYPGQMKHPEVQKLIDRLVQEIHAAGKATGTVAYDADTLKLRKEQGFKFIVYNVVAMIVKSGREYLQLARG
;
A
#
# COMPACT_ATOMS: atom_id res chain seq x y z
N MET A 1 2.79 -9.47 -13.39
CA MET A 1 2.82 -8.26 -14.24
C MET A 1 4.28 -7.94 -14.50
N GLY A 2 4.65 -7.78 -15.77
CA GLY A 2 6.02 -7.39 -16.13
C GLY A 2 6.32 -5.95 -15.73
N LEU A 3 7.60 -5.60 -15.68
CA LEU A 3 8.02 -4.24 -15.33
C LEU A 3 7.66 -3.23 -16.41
N GLU A 4 7.74 -3.65 -17.66
CA GLU A 4 7.34 -2.86 -18.82
C GLU A 4 5.85 -2.51 -18.73
N SER A 5 5.00 -3.49 -18.38
CA SER A 5 3.56 -3.23 -18.18
C SER A 5 3.31 -2.25 -17.03
N CYS A 6 4.06 -2.40 -15.92
CA CYS A 6 3.96 -1.50 -14.78
C CYS A 6 4.35 -0.06 -15.17
N GLU A 7 5.46 0.12 -15.87
CA GLU A 7 5.89 1.44 -16.35
C GLU A 7 4.85 2.09 -17.28
N GLN A 8 4.21 1.32 -18.17
CA GLN A 8 3.14 1.86 -19.02
C GLN A 8 1.92 2.30 -18.21
N MET A 9 1.55 1.59 -17.15
CA MET A 9 0.44 2.02 -16.28
C MET A 9 0.81 3.25 -15.45
N ILE A 10 2.07 3.36 -15.00
CA ILE A 10 2.56 4.58 -14.34
C ILE A 10 2.43 5.77 -15.30
N ARG A 11 2.89 5.64 -16.55
CA ARG A 11 2.73 6.68 -17.58
C ARG A 11 1.27 7.03 -17.86
N ALA A 12 0.40 6.03 -17.89
CA ALA A 12 -1.03 6.25 -18.09
C ALA A 12 -1.66 7.01 -16.93
N ALA A 13 -1.28 6.69 -15.68
CA ALA A 13 -1.72 7.40 -14.49
C ALA A 13 -1.26 8.86 -14.50
N ASP A 14 0.02 9.10 -14.82
CA ASP A 14 0.58 10.46 -14.94
C ASP A 14 -0.16 11.28 -16.01
N ALA A 15 -0.48 10.68 -17.16
CA ALA A 15 -1.19 11.35 -18.26
C ALA A 15 -2.61 11.81 -17.88
N VAL A 16 -3.20 11.27 -16.81
CA VAL A 16 -4.52 11.64 -16.29
C VAL A 16 -4.47 12.20 -14.87
N ASN A 17 -3.28 12.61 -14.40
CA ASN A 17 -3.06 13.19 -13.06
C ASN A 17 -3.53 12.30 -11.90
N ILE A 18 -3.34 10.98 -12.02
CA ILE A 18 -3.55 10.03 -10.92
C ILE A 18 -2.19 9.66 -10.33
N THR A 19 -2.04 9.72 -9.00
CA THR A 19 -0.82 9.30 -8.30
C THR A 19 -0.58 7.79 -8.47
N PRO A 20 0.51 7.35 -9.12
CA PRO A 20 0.80 5.94 -9.30
C PRO A 20 1.41 5.32 -8.04
N LEU A 21 0.67 4.41 -7.41
CA LEU A 21 1.14 3.59 -6.29
C LEU A 21 1.33 2.15 -6.74
N VAL A 22 2.46 1.54 -6.37
CA VAL A 22 2.78 0.18 -6.82
C VAL A 22 2.85 -0.78 -5.63
N ARG A 23 2.05 -1.85 -5.67
CA ARG A 23 2.21 -2.97 -4.73
C ARG A 23 3.34 -3.88 -5.21
N ILE A 24 4.43 -3.94 -4.45
CA ILE A 24 5.65 -4.66 -4.82
C ILE A 24 5.70 -5.98 -4.05
N ALA A 25 5.92 -7.10 -4.72
CA ALA A 25 5.87 -8.42 -4.05
C ALA A 25 7.10 -8.72 -3.18
N MET A 26 8.29 -8.25 -3.59
CA MET A 26 9.56 -8.59 -2.93
C MET A 26 10.14 -7.39 -2.19
N ASN A 27 10.39 -7.57 -0.89
CA ASN A 27 11.09 -6.62 -0.02
C ASN A 27 12.62 -6.69 -0.24
N ILE A 28 13.05 -6.40 -1.47
CA ILE A 28 14.46 -6.41 -1.88
C ILE A 28 14.78 -5.02 -2.43
N GLN A 29 15.85 -4.40 -1.93
CA GLN A 29 16.20 -3.02 -2.26
C GLN A 29 16.28 -2.76 -3.77
N GLN A 30 17.00 -3.64 -4.50
CA GLN A 30 17.15 -3.54 -5.95
C GLN A 30 15.83 -3.72 -6.68
N ASN A 31 14.91 -4.51 -6.13
CA ASN A 31 13.60 -4.70 -6.72
C ASN A 31 12.73 -3.44 -6.51
N ILE A 32 12.69 -2.89 -5.30
CA ILE A 32 11.95 -1.66 -4.97
C ILE A 32 12.46 -0.48 -5.80
N LEU A 33 13.78 -0.34 -5.94
CA LEU A 33 14.42 0.71 -6.72
C LEU A 33 13.87 0.78 -8.16
N ARG A 34 13.70 -0.36 -8.83
CA ARG A 34 13.24 -0.41 -10.23
C ARG A 34 11.87 0.24 -10.41
N PHE A 35 10.93 -0.01 -9.49
CA PHE A 35 9.60 0.58 -9.56
C PHE A 35 9.61 2.07 -9.25
N LEU A 36 10.45 2.50 -8.30
CA LEU A 36 10.61 3.91 -7.98
C LEU A 36 11.27 4.68 -9.13
N ASP A 37 12.25 4.09 -9.82
CA ASP A 37 12.93 4.72 -10.97
C ASP A 37 12.03 4.83 -12.20
N MET A 38 11.05 3.94 -12.33
CA MET A 38 9.96 4.04 -13.31
C MET A 38 9.00 5.21 -13.02
N GLY A 39 9.07 5.82 -11.83
CA GLY A 39 8.25 6.97 -11.43
C GLY A 39 7.04 6.62 -10.56
N ALA A 40 7.04 5.48 -9.88
CA ALA A 40 6.08 5.25 -8.80
C ALA A 40 6.26 6.31 -7.70
N LEU A 41 5.16 6.96 -7.29
CA LEU A 41 5.15 7.97 -6.22
C LEU A 41 4.88 7.37 -4.84
N GLY A 42 4.70 6.05 -4.77
CA GLY A 42 4.63 5.33 -3.52
C GLY A 42 4.59 3.83 -3.73
N VAL A 43 4.93 3.10 -2.68
CA VAL A 43 5.00 1.64 -2.71
C VAL A 43 4.19 1.03 -1.57
N GLN A 44 3.55 -0.10 -1.87
CA GLN A 44 2.89 -0.95 -0.90
C GLN A 44 3.57 -2.32 -0.85
N LEU A 45 4.02 -2.73 0.34
CA LEU A 45 4.72 -4.00 0.53
C LEU A 45 3.86 -4.96 1.37
N PRO A 46 3.52 -6.15 0.84
CA PRO A 46 2.84 -7.23 1.55
C PRO A 46 3.82 -8.02 2.44
N LEU A 47 3.27 -8.87 3.31
CA LEU A 47 3.98 -9.89 4.08
C LEU A 47 5.15 -9.35 4.94
N LEU A 48 4.97 -8.21 5.59
CA LEU A 48 5.95 -7.62 6.50
C LEU A 48 5.62 -8.06 7.93
N ASN A 49 6.50 -8.85 8.55
CA ASN A 49 6.23 -9.49 9.83
C ASN A 49 6.97 -8.85 10.99
N THR A 50 8.10 -8.19 10.72
CA THR A 50 9.00 -7.67 11.74
C THR A 50 9.31 -6.18 11.54
N LYS A 51 9.80 -5.54 12.60
CA LYS A 51 10.38 -4.19 12.51
C LYS A 51 11.48 -4.10 11.45
N ALA A 52 12.35 -5.10 11.35
CA ALA A 52 13.45 -5.14 10.40
C ALA A 52 12.95 -5.19 8.94
N ASP A 53 11.87 -5.91 8.66
CA ASP A 53 11.26 -5.94 7.33
C ASP A 53 10.85 -4.53 6.90
N VAL A 54 10.18 -3.81 7.80
CA VAL A 54 9.64 -2.48 7.56
C VAL A 54 10.75 -1.43 7.47
N GLU A 55 11.77 -1.50 8.31
CA GLU A 55 12.97 -0.67 8.20
C GLU A 55 13.67 -0.86 6.85
N ASN A 56 13.73 -2.09 6.34
CA ASN A 56 14.29 -2.34 5.01
C ASN A 56 13.47 -1.67 3.90
N VAL A 57 12.14 -1.67 3.99
CA VAL A 57 11.27 -0.97 3.03
C VAL A 57 11.58 0.53 3.05
N VAL A 58 11.50 1.16 4.23
CA VAL A 58 11.73 2.61 4.39
C VAL A 58 13.12 2.99 3.85
N ARG A 59 14.15 2.25 4.24
CA ARG A 59 15.52 2.47 3.78
C ARG A 59 15.71 2.26 2.27
N SER A 60 14.89 1.43 1.64
CA SER A 60 14.95 1.20 0.19
C SER A 60 14.22 2.28 -0.60
N VAL A 61 13.22 2.93 0.01
CA VAL A 61 12.41 3.98 -0.62
C VAL A 61 13.04 5.36 -0.47
N LYS A 62 13.57 5.67 0.71
CA LYS A 62 14.14 6.99 1.00
C LYS A 62 15.63 7.07 0.62
N TYR A 63 16.06 8.23 0.14
CA TYR A 63 17.46 8.61 -0.02
C TYR A 63 18.10 8.96 1.32
N ARG A 64 19.43 9.13 1.35
CA ARG A 64 20.18 9.61 2.52
C ARG A 64 19.67 11.00 2.96
N PRO A 65 19.54 11.31 4.27
CA PRO A 65 19.91 10.48 5.44
C PRO A 65 18.87 9.45 5.90
N GLU A 66 17.62 9.53 5.45
CA GLU A 66 16.53 8.67 5.91
C GLU A 66 16.64 7.22 5.41
N GLY A 67 17.36 7.01 4.30
CA GLY A 67 17.55 5.70 3.71
C GLY A 67 18.81 5.57 2.86
N ARG A 68 18.76 4.63 1.92
CA ARG A 68 19.87 4.19 1.06
C ARG A 68 19.43 3.94 -0.38
N ARG A 69 18.34 4.56 -0.85
CA ARG A 69 17.90 4.49 -2.25
C ARG A 69 19.04 4.92 -3.20
N GLY A 70 19.24 4.17 -4.28
CA GLY A 70 20.22 4.50 -5.32
C GLY A 70 19.78 5.73 -6.11
N LEU A 71 20.70 6.65 -6.37
CA LEU A 71 20.44 7.89 -7.12
C LEU A 71 20.97 7.78 -8.54
N ALA A 72 20.11 8.05 -9.52
CA ALA A 72 20.46 8.08 -10.93
C ALA A 72 19.56 9.08 -11.68
N GLY A 73 19.97 9.54 -12.86
CA GLY A 73 19.10 10.27 -13.79
C GLY A 73 18.16 9.28 -14.48
N VAL A 74 16.90 9.24 -14.08
CA VAL A 74 15.89 8.25 -14.50
C VAL A 74 14.55 8.92 -14.73
N ARG A 75 13.55 8.18 -15.22
CA ARG A 75 12.22 8.73 -15.49
C ARG A 75 11.65 9.49 -14.29
N ALA A 76 11.81 8.95 -13.08
CA ALA A 76 11.30 9.55 -11.84
C ALA A 76 11.78 10.99 -11.56
N ASN A 77 12.92 11.40 -12.12
CA ASN A 77 13.42 12.79 -12.02
C ASN A 77 13.57 13.45 -13.39
N SER A 78 12.73 13.07 -14.34
CA SER A 78 12.75 13.58 -15.72
C SER A 78 14.14 13.47 -16.36
N TRP A 79 14.84 12.36 -16.12
CA TRP A 79 16.20 12.11 -16.61
C TRP A 79 17.22 13.18 -16.16
N GLY A 80 16.97 13.82 -15.02
CA GLY A 80 17.79 14.92 -14.50
C GLY A 80 17.52 16.27 -15.17
N LEU A 81 16.48 16.39 -16.01
CA LEU A 81 16.15 17.62 -16.74
C LEU A 81 15.32 18.62 -15.92
N ALA A 82 14.63 18.15 -14.87
CA ALA A 82 13.69 18.97 -14.11
C ALA A 82 14.35 19.91 -13.08
N GLY A 83 15.64 19.74 -12.80
CA GLY A 83 16.38 20.54 -11.83
C GLY A 83 17.56 19.79 -11.19
N PRO A 84 18.23 20.40 -10.20
CA PRO A 84 19.33 19.76 -9.47
C PRO A 84 18.88 18.46 -8.79
N LEU A 85 19.66 17.39 -8.93
CA LEU A 85 19.36 16.11 -8.29
C LEU A 85 19.22 16.20 -6.77
N GLY A 86 19.93 17.14 -6.12
CA GLY A 86 19.82 17.36 -4.68
C GLY A 86 18.44 17.84 -4.25
N GLU A 87 17.77 18.68 -5.04
CA GLU A 87 16.41 19.17 -4.76
C GLU A 87 15.40 18.04 -4.94
N TYR A 88 15.54 17.26 -6.03
CA TYR A 88 14.73 16.06 -6.24
C TYR A 88 14.86 15.06 -5.09
N VAL A 89 16.07 14.83 -4.57
CA VAL A 89 16.30 13.93 -3.42
C VAL A 89 15.51 14.39 -2.20
N GLN A 90 15.54 15.69 -1.90
CA GLN A 90 14.80 16.24 -0.76
C GLN A 90 13.29 16.12 -0.94
N GLU A 91 12.79 16.42 -2.14
CA GLU A 91 11.37 16.30 -2.47
C GLU A 91 10.90 14.84 -2.44
N ALA A 92 11.62 13.93 -3.10
CA ALA A 92 11.29 12.51 -3.11
C ALA A 92 11.28 11.92 -1.70
N ASN A 93 12.14 12.37 -0.80
CA ASN A 93 12.12 11.91 0.60
C ASN A 93 10.86 12.37 1.34
N ARG A 94 10.34 13.57 1.06
CA ARG A 94 9.08 14.06 1.64
C ARG A 94 7.86 13.38 1.02
N GLU A 95 7.82 13.27 -0.30
CA GLU A 95 6.59 12.98 -1.03
C GLU A 95 6.41 11.50 -1.42
N THR A 96 7.46 10.67 -1.38
CA THR A 96 7.30 9.25 -1.75
C THR A 96 6.62 8.46 -0.63
N LEU A 97 5.40 7.97 -0.89
CA LEU A 97 4.61 7.23 0.10
C LEU A 97 5.15 5.83 0.38
N VAL A 98 5.18 5.45 1.66
CA VAL A 98 5.51 4.12 2.15
C VAL A 98 4.29 3.51 2.83
N ILE A 99 3.77 2.43 2.22
CA ILE A 99 2.60 1.69 2.70
C ILE A 99 3.07 0.29 3.13
N VAL A 100 2.85 -0.05 4.39
CA VAL A 100 3.23 -1.36 4.95
C VAL A 100 1.98 -2.17 5.23
N GLN A 101 1.95 -3.44 4.83
CA GLN A 101 0.76 -4.27 4.98
C GLN A 101 0.90 -5.21 6.20
N ILE A 102 -0.05 -5.11 7.12
CA ILE A 102 -0.21 -5.97 8.30
C ILE A 102 -1.33 -6.96 7.99
N GLU A 103 -0.92 -8.20 7.75
CA GLU A 103 -1.82 -9.23 7.22
C GLU A 103 -1.53 -10.66 7.70
N THR A 104 -0.56 -10.81 8.59
CA THR A 104 -0.18 -12.08 9.23
C THR A 104 -0.32 -11.94 10.74
N LEU A 105 -0.40 -13.07 11.46
CA LEU A 105 -0.42 -13.04 12.93
C LEU A 105 0.92 -12.54 13.50
N ASP A 106 2.05 -12.90 12.89
CA ASP A 106 3.37 -12.40 13.30
C ASP A 106 3.45 -10.86 13.22
N ALA A 107 2.93 -10.26 12.14
CA ALA A 107 2.87 -8.80 11.99
C ALA A 107 1.99 -8.14 13.04
N VAL A 108 0.90 -8.82 13.43
CA VAL A 108 -0.02 -8.36 14.48
C VAL A 108 0.65 -8.40 15.86
N GLU A 109 1.42 -9.43 16.16
CA GLU A 109 2.17 -9.55 17.42
C GLU A 109 3.28 -8.49 17.50
N ASN A 110 3.97 -8.25 16.39
CA ASN A 110 5.07 -7.28 16.29
C ASN A 110 4.62 -5.84 16.00
N LEU A 111 3.30 -5.56 15.95
CA LEU A 111 2.77 -4.28 15.50
C LEU A 111 3.37 -3.09 16.26
N LYS A 112 3.47 -3.19 17.59
CA LYS A 112 4.00 -2.10 18.43
C LYS A 112 5.42 -1.72 18.02
N GLU A 113 6.27 -2.70 17.73
CA GLU A 113 7.65 -2.45 17.28
C GLU A 113 7.68 -1.88 15.86
N ILE A 114 6.87 -2.43 14.95
CA ILE A 114 6.71 -1.93 13.57
C ILE A 114 6.30 -0.45 13.58
N LEU A 115 5.37 -0.08 14.47
CA LEU A 115 4.87 1.28 14.60
C LEU A 115 5.95 2.27 15.10
N THR A 116 7.08 1.81 15.64
CA THR A 116 8.22 2.69 15.98
C THR A 116 9.05 3.14 14.78
N VAL A 117 8.92 2.47 13.62
CA VAL A 117 9.74 2.81 12.45
C VAL A 117 9.26 4.15 11.85
N PRO A 118 10.16 5.13 11.65
CA PRO A 118 9.80 6.41 11.04
C PRO A 118 9.49 6.25 9.54
N ASN A 119 8.85 7.26 8.94
CA ASN A 119 8.56 7.31 7.50
C ASN A 119 7.68 6.14 6.99
N ILE A 120 6.78 5.64 7.85
CA ILE A 120 5.62 4.86 7.41
C ILE A 120 4.44 5.82 7.34
N ASP A 121 3.86 5.97 6.16
CA ASP A 121 2.73 6.87 5.94
C ASP A 121 1.41 6.16 6.20
N VAL A 122 1.29 4.92 5.72
CA VAL A 122 0.06 4.11 5.83
C VAL A 122 0.40 2.71 6.33
N VAL A 123 -0.33 2.28 7.37
CA VAL A 123 -0.38 0.88 7.79
C VAL A 123 -1.65 0.27 7.22
N PHE A 124 -1.47 -0.56 6.20
CA PHE A 124 -2.55 -1.22 5.46
C PHE A 124 -2.92 -2.54 6.14
N ILE A 125 -4.19 -2.73 6.47
CA ILE A 125 -4.73 -3.95 7.06
C ILE A 125 -5.40 -4.75 5.95
N GLY A 126 -4.95 -5.99 5.73
CA GLY A 126 -5.51 -6.92 4.74
C GLY A 126 -6.54 -7.87 5.37
N PRO A 127 -7.86 -7.63 5.24
CA PRO A 127 -8.86 -8.40 5.99
C PRO A 127 -8.99 -9.85 5.51
N ASN A 128 -8.75 -10.12 4.22
CA ASN A 128 -8.81 -11.48 3.67
C ASN A 128 -7.70 -12.35 4.25
N ASP A 129 -6.46 -11.89 4.14
CA ASP A 129 -5.28 -12.60 4.64
C ASP A 129 -5.33 -12.75 6.17
N LEU A 130 -5.77 -11.72 6.91
CA LEU A 130 -6.03 -11.86 8.36
C LEU A 130 -7.10 -12.90 8.66
N SER A 131 -8.23 -12.89 7.95
CA SER A 131 -9.28 -13.88 8.16
C SER A 131 -8.75 -15.30 7.91
N GLN A 132 -7.94 -15.48 6.87
CA GLN A 132 -7.28 -16.76 6.58
C GLN A 132 -6.30 -17.15 7.70
N ALA A 133 -5.43 -16.24 8.13
CA ALA A 133 -4.44 -16.49 9.18
C ALA A 133 -5.09 -16.83 10.54
N MET A 134 -6.29 -16.29 10.80
CA MET A 134 -7.09 -16.57 11.99
C MET A 134 -7.94 -17.86 11.89
N GLY A 135 -7.88 -18.60 10.78
CA GLY A 135 -8.67 -19.82 10.58
C GLY A 135 -10.10 -19.60 10.06
N TYR A 136 -10.40 -18.41 9.56
CA TYR A 136 -11.70 -18.00 9.01
C TYR A 136 -11.62 -17.62 7.52
N PRO A 137 -11.16 -18.52 6.63
CA PRO A 137 -10.85 -18.17 5.24
C PRO A 137 -12.05 -17.53 4.51
N GLY A 138 -11.85 -16.31 4.00
CA GLY A 138 -12.87 -15.54 3.27
C GLY A 138 -13.95 -14.89 4.15
N GLN A 139 -13.94 -15.14 5.47
CA GLN A 139 -14.93 -14.60 6.40
C GLN A 139 -14.42 -13.30 7.04
N MET A 140 -14.16 -12.29 6.22
CA MET A 140 -13.68 -10.98 6.69
C MET A 140 -14.61 -10.34 7.74
N LYS A 141 -15.92 -10.64 7.69
CA LYS A 141 -16.93 -10.13 8.62
C LYS A 141 -17.07 -10.95 9.90
N HIS A 142 -16.26 -11.99 10.09
CA HIS A 142 -16.29 -12.80 11.31
C HIS A 142 -16.03 -11.90 12.55
N PRO A 143 -16.79 -12.04 13.66
CA PRO A 143 -16.68 -11.15 14.82
C PRO A 143 -15.26 -11.01 15.37
N GLU A 144 -14.52 -12.12 15.49
CA GLU A 144 -13.13 -12.08 15.97
C GLU A 144 -12.19 -11.35 15.00
N VAL A 145 -12.42 -11.47 13.68
CA VAL A 145 -11.63 -10.75 12.67
C VAL A 145 -11.91 -9.25 12.75
N GLN A 146 -13.17 -8.85 12.90
CA GLN A 146 -13.53 -7.43 13.06
C GLN A 146 -12.98 -6.85 14.36
N LYS A 147 -13.08 -7.59 15.47
CA LYS A 147 -12.51 -7.19 16.77
C LYS A 147 -10.98 -6.99 16.69
N LEU A 148 -10.29 -7.87 15.95
CA LEU A 148 -8.87 -7.69 15.69
C LEU A 148 -8.61 -6.43 14.87
N ILE A 149 -9.32 -6.24 13.77
CA ILE A 149 -9.17 -5.05 12.90
C ILE A 149 -9.40 -3.77 13.69
N ASP A 150 -10.45 -3.69 14.52
CA ASP A 150 -10.74 -2.52 15.35
C ASP A 150 -9.60 -2.21 16.33
N ARG A 151 -9.04 -3.25 16.96
CA ARG A 151 -7.85 -3.10 17.83
C ARG A 151 -6.65 -2.56 17.06
N LEU A 152 -6.35 -3.13 15.89
CA LEU A 152 -5.22 -2.70 15.05
C LEU A 152 -5.38 -1.23 14.65
N VAL A 153 -6.58 -0.83 14.24
CA VAL A 153 -6.88 0.56 13.87
C VAL A 153 -6.59 1.52 15.02
N GLN A 154 -7.06 1.19 16.23
CA GLN A 154 -6.81 2.01 17.42
C GLN A 154 -5.32 2.13 17.74
N GLU A 155 -4.57 1.02 17.70
CA GLU A 155 -3.13 1.01 17.96
C GLU A 155 -2.35 1.84 16.91
N ILE A 156 -2.71 1.73 15.63
CA ILE A 156 -2.09 2.49 14.53
C ILE A 156 -2.38 3.98 14.66
N HIS A 157 -3.61 4.37 14.97
CA HIS A 157 -3.99 5.78 15.17
C HIS A 157 -3.30 6.37 16.40
N ALA A 158 -3.19 5.61 17.49
CA ALA A 158 -2.47 6.04 18.69
C ALA A 158 -0.97 6.28 18.41
N ALA A 159 -0.39 5.58 17.43
CA ALA A 159 0.97 5.83 16.93
C ALA A 159 1.07 6.99 15.92
N GLY A 160 -0.04 7.70 15.64
CA GLY A 160 -0.08 8.85 14.73
C GLY A 160 -0.01 8.48 13.25
N LYS A 161 -0.26 7.22 12.88
CA LYS A 161 -0.18 6.75 11.48
C LYS A 161 -1.54 6.57 10.85
N ALA A 162 -1.61 6.71 9.52
CA ALA A 162 -2.85 6.49 8.79
C ALA A 162 -3.13 4.99 8.61
N THR A 163 -4.39 4.60 8.67
CA THR A 163 -4.82 3.23 8.38
C THR A 163 -5.30 3.11 6.94
N GLY A 164 -4.92 2.01 6.29
CA GLY A 164 -5.40 1.63 4.97
C GLY A 164 -6.09 0.26 4.96
N THR A 165 -7.02 0.03 4.03
CA THR A 165 -7.66 -1.28 3.84
C THR A 165 -8.36 -1.38 2.49
N VAL A 166 -9.06 -2.49 2.23
CA VAL A 166 -9.88 -2.73 1.04
C VAL A 166 -11.38 -2.66 1.37
N ALA A 167 -12.16 -2.14 0.43
CA ALA A 167 -13.62 -2.22 0.44
C ALA A 167 -14.12 -2.88 -0.86
N TYR A 168 -15.06 -3.83 -0.72
CA TYR A 168 -15.60 -4.62 -1.83
C TYR A 168 -16.99 -4.14 -2.29
N ASP A 169 -17.69 -3.41 -1.44
CA ASP A 169 -19.03 -2.89 -1.68
C ASP A 169 -19.25 -1.57 -0.90
N ALA A 170 -20.40 -0.94 -1.14
CA ALA A 170 -20.75 0.36 -0.54
C ALA A 170 -20.91 0.28 0.99
N ASP A 171 -21.45 -0.83 1.51
CA ASP A 171 -21.66 -1.02 2.95
C ASP A 171 -20.32 -1.17 3.67
N THR A 172 -19.42 -1.97 3.12
CA THR A 172 -18.06 -2.14 3.64
C THR A 172 -17.29 -0.82 3.55
N LEU A 173 -17.43 -0.06 2.46
CA LEU A 173 -16.83 1.27 2.34
C LEU A 173 -17.29 2.20 3.46
N LYS A 174 -18.60 2.27 3.71
CA LYS A 174 -19.19 3.09 4.77
C LYS A 174 -18.63 2.69 6.13
N LEU A 175 -18.64 1.39 6.43
CA LEU A 175 -18.07 0.83 7.65
C LEU A 175 -16.58 1.20 7.82
N ARG A 176 -15.76 1.05 6.77
CA ARG A 176 -14.32 1.39 6.85
C ARG A 176 -14.10 2.89 7.09
N LYS A 177 -14.94 3.75 6.52
CA LYS A 177 -14.89 5.19 6.83
C LYS A 177 -15.25 5.49 8.29
N GLU A 178 -16.28 4.83 8.82
CA GLU A 178 -16.70 4.97 10.23
C GLU A 178 -15.62 4.47 11.20
N GLN A 179 -14.89 3.41 10.83
CA GLN A 179 -13.72 2.93 11.56
C GLN A 179 -12.49 3.86 11.44
N GLY A 180 -12.55 4.92 10.62
CA GLY A 180 -11.47 5.90 10.50
C GLY A 180 -10.34 5.50 9.53
N PHE A 181 -10.58 4.54 8.63
CA PHE A 181 -9.65 4.29 7.52
C PHE A 181 -9.57 5.50 6.58
N LYS A 182 -8.35 5.92 6.25
CA LYS A 182 -8.09 7.07 5.36
C LYS A 182 -7.67 6.64 3.96
N PHE A 183 -6.99 5.50 3.86
CA PHE A 183 -6.54 4.93 2.59
C PHE A 183 -7.38 3.70 2.23
N ILE A 184 -8.44 3.88 1.44
CA ILE A 184 -9.37 2.78 1.11
C ILE A 184 -9.21 2.40 -0.37
N VAL A 185 -8.77 1.16 -0.61
CA VAL A 185 -8.67 0.60 -1.95
C VAL A 185 -10.02 0.01 -2.35
N TYR A 186 -10.59 0.51 -3.43
CA TYR A 186 -11.80 -0.01 -4.03
C TYR A 186 -11.48 -1.21 -4.92
N ASN A 187 -12.18 -2.33 -4.70
CA ASN A 187 -11.96 -3.51 -5.51
C ASN A 187 -12.66 -3.39 -6.88
N VAL A 188 -11.93 -2.98 -7.91
CA VAL A 188 -12.44 -2.82 -9.28
C VAL A 188 -13.04 -4.12 -9.83
N VAL A 189 -12.44 -5.27 -9.52
CA VAL A 189 -12.97 -6.57 -9.96
C VAL A 189 -14.34 -6.83 -9.34
N ALA A 190 -14.52 -6.56 -8.05
CA ALA A 190 -15.81 -6.71 -7.38
C ALA A 190 -16.87 -5.77 -8.01
N MET A 191 -16.49 -4.54 -8.35
CA MET A 191 -17.37 -3.62 -9.06
C MET A 191 -17.79 -4.17 -10.43
N ILE A 192 -16.83 -4.59 -11.26
CA ILE A 192 -17.10 -5.13 -12.61
C ILE A 192 -17.95 -6.40 -12.53
N VAL A 193 -17.61 -7.34 -11.63
CA VAL A 193 -18.33 -8.60 -11.46
C VAL A 193 -19.76 -8.36 -11.00
N LYS A 194 -19.97 -7.45 -10.05
CA LYS A 194 -21.31 -7.07 -9.59
C LYS A 194 -22.15 -6.53 -10.75
N SER A 195 -21.66 -5.50 -11.43
CA SER A 195 -22.38 -4.88 -12.55
C SER A 195 -22.64 -5.86 -13.70
N GLY A 196 -21.66 -6.70 -14.03
CA GLY A 196 -21.80 -7.73 -15.06
C GLY A 196 -22.86 -8.78 -14.71
N ARG A 197 -22.93 -9.22 -13.45
CA ARG A 197 -23.96 -10.15 -12.99
C ARG A 197 -25.36 -9.54 -13.04
N GLU A 198 -25.52 -8.31 -12.56
CA GLU A 198 -26.80 -7.59 -12.58
C GLU A 198 -27.33 -7.44 -14.01
N TYR A 199 -26.47 -7.03 -14.95
CA TYR A 199 -26.82 -6.93 -16.37
C TYR A 199 -27.22 -8.28 -16.98
N LEU A 200 -26.43 -9.33 -16.72
CA LEU A 200 -26.71 -10.66 -17.24
C LEU A 200 -27.99 -11.26 -16.67
N GLN A 201 -28.33 -10.96 -15.42
CA GLN A 201 -29.59 -11.39 -14.82
C GLN A 201 -30.78 -10.73 -15.54
N LEU A 202 -30.75 -9.41 -15.72
CA LEU A 202 -31.77 -8.69 -16.48
C LEU A 202 -31.93 -9.21 -17.92
N ALA A 203 -30.82 -9.55 -18.58
CA ALA A 203 -30.83 -10.05 -19.95
C ALA A 203 -31.33 -11.50 -20.08
N ARG A 204 -31.23 -12.32 -19.02
CA ARG A 204 -31.60 -13.74 -19.04
C ARG A 204 -33.03 -14.02 -18.56
N GLY A 205 -33.69 -13.05 -17.91
CA GLY A 205 -34.97 -13.26 -17.22
C GLY A 205 -34.79 -13.94 -15.87
#